data_AF-A0A3N5SDD5-F1
#
_entry.id   AF-A0A3N5SDD5-F1
#
_cell.length_a   1.000
_cell.length_b   1.000
_cell.length_c   1.000
_cell.angle_alpha   90.00
_cell.angle_beta   90.00
_cell.angle_gamma   90.00
#
_symmetry.space_group_name_H-M   'P 1'
#
loop_
_entity.id
_entity.type
_entity.pdbx_description
1 polymer ?
#
loop_
_entity_poly.entity_id
_entity_poly.type
_entity_poly.pdbx_seq_one_letter_code
_entity_poly.pdbx_strand_id
1 'polypeptide(L)'
;MNKTMGILMIVLALVIAIVPIFTDCLANGRSLTTQDGRSVPMKCHWTAIAEIGLAVPLALVGVFNLTSKRKETFRTLNLIGLALGALVVLFPTVLIGVCANPSMPCNMIEKPTLILSGILVVGASLVTLASSRNFVEPVAA
;
A
#
# COMPACT_ATOMS: atom_id res chain seq x y z
N MET A 1 -7.56 -18.74 -10.73
CA MET A 1 -7.54 -17.87 -9.55
C MET A 1 -6.19 -17.20 -9.32
N ASN A 2 -5.07 -17.95 -9.36
CA ASN A 2 -3.73 -17.43 -9.03
C ASN A 2 -3.27 -16.27 -9.94
N LYS A 3 -3.52 -16.36 -11.26
CA LYS A 3 -3.15 -15.29 -12.20
C LYS A 3 -3.93 -13.99 -11.97
N THR A 4 -5.23 -14.10 -11.72
CA THR A 4 -6.11 -12.94 -11.45
C THR A 4 -5.69 -12.21 -10.18
N MET A 5 -5.38 -12.96 -9.12
CA MET A 5 -4.88 -12.41 -7.85
C MET A 5 -3.51 -11.74 -8.02
N GLY A 6 -2.58 -12.38 -8.73
CA GLY A 6 -1.27 -11.79 -9.01
C GLY A 6 -1.35 -10.49 -9.82
N ILE A 7 -2.18 -10.46 -10.87
CA ILE A 7 -2.44 -9.24 -11.65
C ILE A 7 -3.04 -8.15 -10.77
N LEU A 8 -4.03 -8.49 -9.94
CA LEU A 8 -4.66 -7.55 -9.02
C LEU A 8 -3.63 -6.91 -8.07
N MET A 9 -2.74 -7.70 -7.47
CA MET A 9 -1.71 -7.17 -6.57
C MET A 9 -0.73 -6.23 -7.29
N ILE A 10 -0.34 -6.55 -8.53
CA ILE A 10 0.54 -5.68 -9.33
C ILE A 10 -0.17 -4.36 -9.66
N VAL A 11 -1.44 -4.42 -10.07
CA VAL A 11 -2.23 -3.21 -10.36
C VAL A 11 -2.36 -2.34 -9.12
N LEU A 12 -2.67 -2.94 -7.96
CA LEU A 12 -2.76 -2.20 -6.70
C LEU A 12 -1.42 -1.61 -6.28
N ALA A 13 -0.31 -2.33 -6.44
CA ALA A 13 1.03 -1.81 -6.17
C ALA A 13 1.38 -0.61 -7.06
N LEU A 14 1.00 -0.64 -8.34
CA LEU A 14 1.18 0.49 -9.25
C LEU A 14 0.34 1.69 -8.82
N VAL A 15 -0.92 1.48 -8.42
CA VAL A 15 -1.78 2.55 -7.89
C VAL A 15 -1.15 3.19 -6.65
N ILE A 16 -0.69 2.38 -5.69
CA ILE A 16 -0.04 2.84 -4.46
C ILE A 16 1.23 3.63 -4.75
N ALA A 17 2.03 3.22 -5.75
CA ALA A 17 3.25 3.95 -6.11
C ALA A 17 2.96 5.26 -6.86
N ILE A 18 1.99 5.26 -7.77
CA ILE A 18 1.76 6.37 -8.71
C ILE A 18 0.95 7.49 -8.07
N VAL A 19 -0.13 7.17 -7.35
CA VAL A 19 -1.04 8.16 -6.76
C VAL A 19 -0.30 9.21 -5.91
N PRO A 20 0.55 8.85 -4.95
CA PRO A 20 1.18 9.83 -4.06
C PRO A 20 2.22 10.72 -4.77
N ILE A 21 2.74 10.34 -5.94
CA ILE A 21 3.67 11.15 -6.75
C ILE A 21 2.97 12.37 -7.38
N PHE A 22 1.68 12.24 -7.67
CA PHE A 22 0.90 13.31 -8.31
C PHE A 22 0.06 14.11 -7.34
N THR A 23 -0.16 13.57 -6.14
CA THR A 23 -1.11 14.13 -5.15
C THR A 23 -0.43 14.70 -3.91
N ASP A 24 0.91 14.60 -3.82
CA ASP A 24 1.65 15.23 -2.75
C ASP A 24 1.65 16.76 -2.88
N CYS A 25 1.77 17.44 -1.74
CA CYS A 25 1.76 18.89 -1.69
C CYS A 25 2.98 19.51 -2.41
N LEU A 26 4.11 18.80 -2.48
CA LEU A 26 5.33 19.30 -3.11
C LEU A 26 5.18 19.32 -4.64
N ALA A 27 4.59 18.28 -5.24
CA ALA A 27 4.23 18.25 -6.66
C ALA A 27 3.23 19.37 -7.04
N ASN A 28 2.40 19.80 -6.10
CA ASN A 28 1.46 20.91 -6.27
C ASN A 28 2.08 22.29 -5.93
N GLY A 29 3.39 22.37 -5.76
CA GLY A 29 4.11 23.63 -5.48
C GLY A 29 3.87 24.20 -4.08
N ARG A 30 3.31 23.42 -3.16
CA ARG A 30 3.02 23.85 -1.78
C ARG A 30 4.08 23.31 -0.82
N SER A 31 4.90 24.21 -0.28
CA SER A 31 5.88 23.92 0.78
C SER A 31 5.58 24.67 2.06
N LEU A 32 6.06 24.17 3.19
CA LEU A 32 6.03 24.92 4.45
C LEU A 32 7.20 25.91 4.46
N THR A 33 6.92 27.18 4.72
CA THR A 33 7.95 28.18 5.03
C THR A 33 8.20 28.13 6.53
N THR A 34 9.37 27.65 6.95
CA THR A 34 9.77 27.74 8.36
C THR A 34 10.11 29.19 8.73
N GLN A 35 10.14 29.50 10.03
CA GLN A 35 10.51 30.84 10.53
C GLN A 35 11.92 31.26 10.11
N ASP A 36 12.81 30.29 9.83
CA ASP A 36 14.14 30.51 9.27
C ASP A 36 14.14 30.81 7.75
N GLY A 37 12.98 31.01 7.13
CA GLY A 37 12.84 31.32 5.70
C GLY A 37 13.10 30.14 4.74
N ARG A 38 13.31 28.92 5.26
CA ARG A 38 13.54 27.72 4.45
C ARG A 38 12.24 27.03 4.04
N SER A 39 12.20 26.49 2.83
CA SER A 39 11.10 25.68 2.31
C SER A 39 11.32 24.22 2.67
N VAL A 40 10.46 23.63 3.51
CA VAL A 40 10.54 22.21 3.89
C VAL A 40 9.33 21.43 3.37
N PRO A 41 9.53 20.16 2.94
CA PRO A 41 8.43 19.31 2.50
C PRO A 41 7.50 18.95 3.66
N MET A 42 6.21 18.80 3.35
CA MET A 42 5.20 18.38 4.33
C MET A 42 5.29 16.87 4.62
N LYS A 43 4.63 16.41 5.70
CA LYS A 43 4.53 14.98 6.07
C LYS A 43 4.10 14.07 4.91
N CYS A 44 3.18 14.58 4.09
CA CYS A 44 2.64 13.96 2.88
C CYS A 44 3.73 13.46 1.92
N HIS A 45 4.85 14.18 1.80
CA HIS A 45 5.97 13.77 0.94
C HIS A 45 6.72 12.55 1.51
N TRP A 46 6.88 12.47 2.82
CA TRP A 46 7.53 11.33 3.47
C TRP A 46 6.63 10.10 3.49
N THR A 47 5.31 10.29 3.65
CA THR A 47 4.31 9.24 3.44
C THR A 47 4.39 8.68 2.01
N ALA A 48 4.43 9.56 1.01
CA ALA A 48 4.59 9.15 -0.39
C ALA A 48 5.82 8.27 -0.61
N ILE A 49 6.98 8.66 -0.09
CA ILE A 49 8.22 7.89 -0.20
C ILE A 49 8.11 6.53 0.49
N ALA A 50 7.52 6.48 1.68
CA ALA A 50 7.33 5.23 2.41
C ALA A 50 6.43 4.25 1.64
N GLU A 51 5.35 4.76 1.06
CA GLU A 51 4.37 3.99 0.29
C GLU A 51 4.95 3.47 -1.02
N ILE A 52 5.72 4.29 -1.74
CA ILE A 52 6.49 3.84 -2.91
C ILE A 52 7.48 2.74 -2.49
N GLY A 53 8.11 2.88 -1.31
CA GLY A 53 8.97 1.86 -0.72
C GLY A 53 8.24 0.53 -0.47
N LEU A 54 6.98 0.56 -0.03
CA LEU A 54 6.14 -0.63 0.16
C LEU A 54 5.59 -1.21 -1.15
N ALA A 55 5.37 -0.37 -2.16
CA ALA A 55 4.86 -0.82 -3.44
C ALA A 55 5.82 -1.79 -4.15
N VAL A 56 7.14 -1.62 -3.96
CA VAL A 56 8.17 -2.50 -4.54
C VAL A 56 8.04 -3.97 -4.05
N PRO A 57 8.10 -4.27 -2.74
CA PRO A 57 7.92 -5.64 -2.26
C PRO A 57 6.51 -6.17 -2.56
N LEU A 58 5.48 -5.31 -2.58
CA LEU A 58 4.13 -5.72 -2.96
C LEU A 58 4.05 -6.16 -4.44
N ALA A 59 4.69 -5.42 -5.33
CA ALA A 59 4.79 -5.77 -6.74
C ALA A 59 5.56 -7.09 -6.93
N LEU A 60 6.65 -7.30 -6.18
CA LEU A 60 7.39 -8.57 -6.19
C LEU A 60 6.49 -9.74 -5.78
N VAL A 61 5.71 -9.59 -4.69
CA VAL A 61 4.72 -10.59 -4.26
C VAL A 61 3.73 -10.90 -5.39
N GLY A 62 3.23 -9.87 -6.07
CA GLY A 62 2.36 -10.02 -7.24
C GLY A 62 3.00 -10.81 -8.39
N VAL A 63 4.25 -10.48 -8.76
CA VAL A 63 5.02 -11.17 -9.82
C VAL A 63 5.28 -12.63 -9.46
N PHE A 64 5.71 -12.90 -8.23
CA PHE A 64 5.93 -14.29 -7.79
C PHE A 64 4.64 -15.09 -7.70
N ASN A 65 3.50 -14.46 -7.40
CA ASN A 65 2.18 -15.10 -7.47
C ASN A 65 1.78 -15.49 -8.91
N LEU A 66 2.29 -14.79 -9.94
CA LEU A 66 2.05 -15.16 -11.34
C LEU A 66 2.89 -16.36 -11.80
N THR A 67 4.13 -16.47 -11.32
CA THR A 67 5.08 -17.49 -11.76
C THR A 67 5.03 -18.75 -10.90
N SER A 68 4.67 -18.63 -9.61
CA SER A 68 4.61 -19.77 -8.68
C SER A 68 3.41 -20.67 -8.94
N LYS A 69 3.69 -21.96 -9.19
CA LYS A 69 2.67 -23.03 -9.26
C LYS A 69 2.47 -23.78 -7.93
N ARG A 70 3.34 -23.56 -6.94
CA ARG A 70 3.30 -24.26 -5.64
C ARG A 70 2.36 -23.55 -4.65
N LYS A 71 1.47 -24.33 -4.04
CA LYS A 71 0.47 -23.85 -3.06
C LYS A 71 1.12 -23.29 -1.78
N GLU A 72 2.22 -23.87 -1.32
CA GLU A 72 2.92 -23.40 -0.12
C GLU A 72 3.57 -22.03 -0.30
N THR A 73 4.29 -21.84 -1.41
CA THR A 73 4.86 -20.53 -1.78
C THR A 73 3.78 -19.47 -1.89
N PHE A 74 2.60 -19.83 -2.44
CA PHE A 74 1.48 -18.91 -2.52
C PHE A 74 0.99 -18.45 -1.13
N ARG A 75 0.96 -19.35 -0.14
CA ARG A 75 0.54 -19.02 1.24
C ARG A 75 1.49 -18.02 1.92
N THR A 76 2.80 -18.27 1.86
CA THR A 76 3.79 -17.40 2.50
C THR A 76 3.80 -16.00 1.87
N LEU A 77 3.66 -15.92 0.54
CA LEU A 77 3.57 -14.66 -0.17
C LEU A 77 2.33 -13.84 0.20
N ASN A 78 1.18 -14.49 0.40
CA ASN A 78 -0.05 -13.79 0.78
C ASN A 78 -0.06 -13.38 2.26
N LEU A 79 0.66 -14.09 3.13
CA LEU A 79 0.93 -13.62 4.50
C LEU A 79 1.75 -12.33 4.48
N ILE A 80 2.79 -12.28 3.66
CA ILE A 80 3.59 -11.05 3.45
C ILE A 80 2.71 -9.96 2.83
N GLY A 81 1.89 -10.28 1.83
CA GLY A 81 0.95 -9.36 1.20
C GLY A 81 -0.06 -8.75 2.19
N LEU A 82 -0.53 -9.54 3.16
CA LEU A 82 -1.42 -9.07 4.23
C LEU A 82 -0.71 -8.07 5.14
N ALA A 83 0.53 -8.35 5.55
CA ALA A 83 1.32 -7.42 6.35
C ALA A 83 1.63 -6.12 5.59
N LEU A 84 2.02 -6.22 4.32
CA LEU A 84 2.27 -5.06 3.46
C LEU A 84 1.01 -4.22 3.25
N GLY A 85 -0.15 -4.85 2.98
CA GLY A 85 -1.41 -4.15 2.83
C GLY A 85 -1.85 -3.43 4.11
N ALA A 86 -1.60 -4.02 5.28
CA ALA A 86 -1.84 -3.35 6.55
C ALA A 86 -0.93 -2.12 6.74
N LEU A 87 0.36 -2.24 6.38
CA LEU A 87 1.29 -1.11 6.44
C LEU A 87 0.87 0.05 5.53
N VAL A 88 0.41 -0.24 4.30
CA VAL A 88 -0.13 0.75 3.35
C VAL A 88 -1.26 1.59 3.95
N VAL A 89 -2.11 0.99 4.80
CA VAL A 89 -3.17 1.73 5.51
C VAL A 89 -2.60 2.50 6.71
N LEU A 90 -1.59 1.96 7.37
CA LEU A 90 -1.05 2.48 8.62
C LEU A 90 -0.21 3.74 8.42
N PHE A 91 0.55 3.82 7.34
CA PHE A 91 1.38 4.99 6.99
C PHE A 91 0.60 6.31 6.86
N PRO A 92 -0.48 6.41 6.06
CA PRO A 92 -1.26 7.64 5.90
C PRO A 92 -2.19 7.94 7.08
N THR A 93 -2.37 7.01 8.03
CA THR A 93 -3.29 7.17 9.16
C THR A 93 -2.61 7.45 10.50
N VAL A 94 -1.69 6.58 10.94
CA VAL A 94 -1.13 6.62 12.30
C VAL A 94 0.40 6.66 12.35
N LEU A 95 1.10 6.16 11.32
CA LEU A 95 2.57 6.07 11.34
C LEU A 95 3.24 7.41 11.01
N ILE A 96 2.90 8.00 9.86
CA ILE A 96 3.42 9.31 9.43
C ILE A 96 2.27 10.32 9.36
N GLY A 97 1.16 9.88 8.77
CA GLY A 97 -0.03 10.69 8.55
C GLY A 97 0.09 11.60 7.35
N VAL A 98 -1.05 12.21 7.00
CA VAL A 98 -1.15 13.20 5.93
C VAL A 98 -1.36 14.60 6.51
N CYS A 99 -1.49 15.56 5.62
CA CYS A 99 -1.63 16.97 5.93
C CYS A 99 -2.99 17.21 6.60
N ALA A 100 -3.01 17.94 7.72
CA ALA A 100 -4.22 18.13 8.54
C ALA A 100 -5.31 18.98 7.85
N ASN A 101 -4.92 19.82 6.88
CA ASN A 101 -5.85 20.69 6.19
C ASN A 101 -6.74 19.87 5.22
N PRO A 102 -8.07 19.85 5.41
CA PRO A 102 -8.96 19.00 4.65
C PRO A 102 -9.08 19.40 3.18
N SER A 103 -8.78 20.65 2.81
CA SER A 103 -8.83 21.10 1.41
C SER A 103 -7.57 20.79 0.58
N MET A 104 -6.57 20.09 1.15
CA MET A 104 -5.40 19.66 0.38
C MET A 104 -5.68 18.38 -0.42
N PRO A 105 -5.11 18.24 -1.63
CA PRO A 105 -5.28 17.05 -2.47
C PRO A 105 -4.80 15.77 -1.78
N CYS A 106 -3.74 15.83 -0.97
CA CYS A 106 -3.28 14.66 -0.22
C CYS A 106 -4.33 14.13 0.77
N ASN A 107 -5.09 14.99 1.45
CA ASN A 107 -6.12 14.52 2.37
C ASN A 107 -7.41 14.07 1.65
N MET A 108 -7.74 14.69 0.51
CA MET A 108 -8.95 14.39 -0.25
C MET A 108 -8.82 13.22 -1.23
N ILE A 109 -7.61 12.94 -1.73
CA ILE A 109 -7.39 11.97 -2.81
C ILE A 109 -6.41 10.90 -2.36
N GLU A 110 -5.20 11.27 -1.94
CA GLU A 110 -4.13 10.31 -1.61
C GLU A 110 -4.54 9.42 -0.44
N LYS A 111 -4.89 10.00 0.71
CA LYS A 111 -5.32 9.27 1.90
C LYS A 111 -6.45 8.25 1.63
N PRO A 112 -7.62 8.61 1.07
CA PRO A 112 -8.68 7.63 0.84
C PRO A 112 -8.30 6.59 -0.22
N THR A 113 -7.48 6.97 -1.22
CA THR A 113 -7.02 6.03 -2.25
C THR A 113 -6.10 4.97 -1.66
N LEU A 114 -5.12 5.37 -0.84
CA LEU A 114 -4.21 4.44 -0.16
C LEU A 114 -4.94 3.53 0.81
N ILE A 115 -5.88 4.08 1.59
CA ILE A 115 -6.72 3.28 2.50
C ILE A 115 -7.51 2.24 1.70
N LEU A 116 -8.15 2.65 0.61
CA LEU A 116 -8.93 1.74 -0.23
C LEU A 116 -8.04 0.66 -0.87
N SER A 117 -6.89 1.04 -1.44
CA SER A 117 -5.96 0.07 -2.02
C SER A 117 -5.38 -0.88 -0.98
N GLY A 118 -5.03 -0.39 0.21
CA GLY A 118 -4.53 -1.22 1.31
C GLY A 118 -5.58 -2.22 1.79
N ILE A 119 -6.84 -1.78 1.97
CA ILE A 119 -7.96 -2.67 2.30
C ILE A 119 -8.17 -3.72 1.21
N LEU A 120 -8.10 -3.35 -0.07
CA LEU A 120 -8.21 -4.29 -1.19
C LEU A 120 -7.07 -5.32 -1.19
N VAL A 121 -5.84 -4.90 -0.89
CA VAL A 121 -4.69 -5.81 -0.77
C VAL A 121 -4.90 -6.80 0.39
N VAL A 122 -5.32 -6.31 1.56
CA VAL A 122 -5.63 -7.15 2.73
C VAL A 122 -6.77 -8.11 2.41
N GLY A 123 -7.85 -7.62 1.81
CA GLY A 123 -9.00 -8.43 1.41
C GLY A 123 -8.63 -9.52 0.40
N ALA A 124 -7.86 -9.19 -0.63
CA ALA A 124 -7.38 -10.17 -1.61
C ALA A 124 -6.48 -11.23 -0.98
N SER A 125 -5.59 -10.81 -0.06
CA SER A 125 -4.71 -11.71 0.68
C SER A 125 -5.52 -12.64 1.59
N LEU A 126 -6.52 -12.12 2.30
CA LEU A 126 -7.43 -12.87 3.17
C LEU A 126 -8.29 -13.86 2.38
N VAL A 127 -8.90 -13.45 1.26
CA VAL A 127 -9.69 -14.33 0.40
C VAL A 127 -8.85 -15.50 -0.09
N THR A 128 -7.59 -15.23 -0.45
CA THR A 128 -6.73 -16.30 -0.95
C THR A 128 -6.22 -17.20 0.16
N LEU A 129 -5.92 -16.64 1.34
CA LEU A 129 -5.65 -17.41 2.55
C LEU A 129 -6.84 -18.29 2.93
N ALA A 130 -8.06 -17.77 2.97
CA ALA A 130 -9.28 -18.51 3.27
C ALA A 130 -9.53 -19.65 2.26
N SER A 131 -9.38 -19.36 0.96
CA SER A 131 -9.47 -20.37 -0.11
C SER A 131 -8.40 -21.46 0.04
N SER A 132 -7.22 -21.12 0.60
CA SER A 132 -6.19 -22.09 0.94
C SER A 132 -6.42 -22.81 2.28
N ARG A 133 -7.20 -22.22 3.21
CA ARG A 133 -7.50 -22.74 4.55
C ARG A 133 -8.57 -23.81 4.57
N ASN A 134 -9.47 -23.86 3.57
CA ASN A 134 -10.37 -25.02 3.34
C ASN A 134 -9.63 -26.37 3.15
N PHE A 135 -8.30 -26.40 3.16
CA PHE A 135 -7.49 -27.62 3.13
C PHE A 135 -6.78 -27.95 4.45
N VAL A 136 -6.56 -26.97 5.35
CA VAL A 136 -5.82 -27.14 6.62
C VAL A 136 -6.13 -25.92 7.51
N GLU A 137 -7.04 -26.04 8.48
CA GLU A 137 -6.95 -25.31 9.76
C GLU A 137 -5.76 -25.86 10.57
N PRO A 138 -5.22 -25.16 11.60
CA PRO A 138 -5.14 -23.73 11.88
C PRO A 138 -3.67 -23.30 12.15
N VAL A 139 -3.33 -22.03 11.86
CA VAL A 139 -2.23 -21.35 12.58
C VAL A 139 -2.85 -20.89 13.89
N ALA A 140 -2.84 -21.77 14.88
CA ALA A 140 -3.13 -21.47 16.27
C ALA A 140 -2.08 -22.24 17.08
N ALA A 141 -0.98 -21.56 17.35
CA ALA A 141 -0.21 -21.80 18.56
C ALA A 141 -1.05 -21.32 19.76
#